data_AF-A0A8K0G1F9-F1
#
_entry.id   AF-A0A8K0G1F9-F1
#
_cell.length_a   1.000
_cell.length_b   1.000
_cell.length_c   1.000
_cell.angle_alpha   90.00
_cell.angle_beta   90.00
_cell.angle_gamma   90.00
#
_symmetry.space_group_name_H-M   'P 1'
#
loop_
_entity.id
_entity.type
_entity.pdbx_description
1 polymer ?
#
loop_
_entity_poly.entity_id
_entity_poly.type
_entity_poly.pdbx_seq_one_letter_code
_entity_poly.pdbx_strand_id
1 'polypeptide(L)'
;MDPGIVCFQHCGPKVFCFSLPESCPVCKADLSEANFSLLPFRVPYPFVRASQYPCAVVIKPTSGDFLNDYYNSMDLHIGVTTSTGTIVEFDKNGLRRHRNGQWGQCLLLDQATSPWREHWDNTLLQVCKQKCWFARNYNEERHNCYTFVLTFLRTLDYGNLSKAASSRTIFCEKFIVPRTTSAGKYISLYRKLKDSGFCVHKTACK
;
A
#
# COMPACT_ATOMS: atom_id res chain seq x y z
N MET A 1 -2.66 -1.38 12.25
CA MET A 1 -4.03 -1.91 12.11
C MET A 1 -4.88 -0.87 11.41
N ASP A 2 -5.95 -1.26 10.72
CA ASP A 2 -6.90 -0.31 10.12
C ASP A 2 -7.59 0.51 11.22
N PRO A 3 -7.43 1.85 11.25
CA PRO A 3 -8.03 2.69 12.26
C PRO A 3 -9.55 2.88 12.05
N GLY A 4 -10.11 2.42 10.93
CA GLY A 4 -11.55 2.39 10.72
C GLY A 4 -12.21 3.74 10.57
N ILE A 5 -11.54 4.69 9.90
CA ILE A 5 -12.07 6.04 9.66
C ILE A 5 -13.48 5.96 9.07
N VAL A 6 -14.42 6.67 9.68
CA VAL A 6 -15.81 6.77 9.26
C VAL A 6 -16.05 8.12 8.60
N CYS A 7 -16.86 8.15 7.55
CA CYS A 7 -17.37 9.35 6.90
C CYS A 7 -18.90 9.39 7.03
N PHE A 8 -19.47 10.54 7.38
CA PHE A 8 -20.91 10.78 7.38
C PHE A 8 -21.26 12.20 6.91
N GLN A 9 -22.52 12.44 6.57
CA GLN A 9 -23.05 13.76 6.22
C GLN A 9 -24.51 13.86 6.67
N HIS A 10 -24.88 14.95 7.35
CA HIS A 10 -26.26 15.20 7.74
C HIS A 10 -26.67 16.68 7.69
N CYS A 11 -25.78 17.61 8.06
CA CYS A 11 -26.05 19.06 8.05
C CYS A 11 -25.32 19.84 6.94
N GLY A 12 -24.94 19.17 5.84
CA GLY A 12 -24.26 19.80 4.70
C GLY A 12 -22.83 19.30 4.48
N PRO A 13 -21.85 19.60 5.35
CA PRO A 13 -20.47 19.16 5.13
C PRO A 13 -20.28 17.68 5.47
N LYS A 14 -19.32 17.04 4.79
CA LYS A 14 -18.86 15.70 5.17
C LYS A 14 -18.00 15.79 6.42
N VAL A 15 -18.21 14.87 7.35
CA VAL A 15 -17.44 14.77 8.59
C VAL A 15 -16.75 13.41 8.63
N PHE A 16 -15.47 13.42 8.94
CA PHE A 16 -14.65 12.24 9.15
C PHE A 16 -14.26 12.12 10.63
N CYS A 17 -14.22 10.90 11.16
CA CYS A 17 -13.90 10.59 12.56
C CYS A 17 -13.45 9.13 12.72
N PHE A 18 -12.87 8.76 13.86
CA PHE A 18 -12.59 7.35 14.18
C PHE A 18 -13.82 6.62 14.73
N SER A 19 -14.68 7.36 15.43
CA SER A 19 -15.95 6.89 15.98
C SER A 19 -17.00 7.97 15.78
N LEU A 20 -18.23 7.57 15.44
CA LEU A 20 -19.34 8.51 15.30
C LEU A 20 -19.59 9.19 16.66
N PRO A 21 -19.52 10.53 16.75
CA PRO A 21 -19.81 11.24 18.00
C PRO A 21 -21.31 11.25 18.31
N GLU A 22 -21.69 11.55 19.54
CA GLU A 22 -23.11 11.72 19.92
C GLU A 22 -23.69 12.99 19.30
N SER A 23 -22.94 14.09 19.30
CA SER A 23 -23.38 15.36 18.71
C SER A 23 -22.53 15.73 17.51
N CYS A 24 -23.18 16.33 16.50
CA CYS A 24 -22.48 16.81 15.32
C CYS A 24 -21.42 17.86 15.68
N PRO A 25 -20.16 17.74 15.23
CA PRO A 25 -19.14 18.74 15.51
C PRO A 25 -19.44 20.11 14.85
N VAL A 26 -20.28 20.14 13.80
CA VAL A 26 -20.63 21.33 13.01
C VAL A 26 -21.86 22.06 13.57
N CYS A 27 -23.01 21.40 13.68
CA CYS A 27 -24.26 22.03 14.10
C CYS A 27 -24.73 21.64 15.51
N LYS A 28 -24.01 20.77 16.21
CA LYS A 28 -24.30 20.29 17.58
C LYS A 28 -25.59 19.48 17.76
N ALA A 29 -26.32 19.18 16.68
CA ALA A 29 -27.48 18.28 16.74
C ALA A 29 -27.08 16.86 17.17
N ASP A 30 -27.98 16.18 17.88
CA ASP A 30 -27.85 14.78 18.26
C ASP A 30 -27.86 13.88 17.01
N LEU A 31 -26.81 13.07 16.85
CA LEU A 31 -26.64 12.17 15.71
C LEU A 31 -27.42 10.86 15.85
N SER A 32 -27.94 10.52 17.02
CA SER A 32 -28.83 9.37 17.22
C SER A 32 -30.21 9.58 16.58
N GLU A 33 -30.66 10.84 16.50
CA GLU A 33 -31.95 11.24 15.92
C GLU A 33 -31.79 12.00 14.58
N ALA A 34 -30.55 12.24 14.14
CA ALA A 34 -30.31 13.02 12.93
C ALA A 34 -30.65 12.26 11.64
N ASN A 35 -31.29 12.95 10.70
CA ASN A 35 -31.45 12.48 9.33
C ASN A 35 -30.15 12.65 8.54
N PHE A 36 -29.49 11.53 8.21
CA PHE A 36 -28.28 11.53 7.42
C PHE A 36 -28.56 11.64 5.93
N SER A 37 -27.95 12.61 5.26
CA SER A 37 -27.88 12.66 3.80
C SER A 37 -26.86 11.66 3.25
N LEU A 38 -25.88 11.26 4.07
CA LEU A 38 -24.94 10.18 3.80
C LEU A 38 -24.74 9.40 5.10
N LEU A 39 -25.28 8.17 5.13
CA LEU A 39 -25.12 7.28 6.27
C LEU A 39 -23.63 7.06 6.60
N PRO A 40 -23.28 6.90 7.88
CA PRO A 40 -21.92 6.59 8.27
C PRO A 40 -21.39 5.34 7.55
N PHE A 41 -20.25 5.47 6.86
CA PHE A 41 -19.58 4.35 6.21
C PHE A 41 -18.07 4.39 6.47
N ARG A 42 -17.43 3.23 6.41
CA ARG A 42 -15.97 3.11 6.55
C ARG A 42 -15.29 3.59 5.28
N VAL A 43 -14.38 4.56 5.44
CA VAL A 43 -13.48 4.97 4.36
C VAL A 43 -12.57 3.77 4.03
N PRO A 44 -12.44 3.39 2.74
CA PRO A 44 -11.63 2.24 2.34
C PRO A 44 -10.19 2.35 2.85
N TYR A 45 -9.73 1.31 3.55
CA TYR A 45 -8.36 1.22 4.03
C TYR A 45 -7.43 0.79 2.89
N PRO A 46 -6.44 1.59 2.50
CA PRO A 46 -5.66 1.32 1.29
C PRO A 46 -4.54 0.29 1.50
N PHE A 47 -4.25 -0.08 2.75
CA PHE A 47 -3.12 -0.94 3.08
C PHE A 47 -3.54 -2.39 3.29
N VAL A 48 -2.70 -3.30 2.81
CA VAL A 48 -2.93 -4.74 2.84
C VAL A 48 -1.83 -5.45 3.61
N ARG A 49 -2.12 -6.66 4.07
CA ARG A 49 -1.12 -7.61 4.54
C ARG A 49 -0.64 -8.42 3.35
N ALA A 50 0.63 -8.29 2.97
CA ALA A 50 1.17 -8.93 1.77
C ALA A 50 0.91 -10.44 1.73
N SER A 51 1.02 -11.13 2.87
CA SER A 51 0.85 -12.60 2.94
C SER A 51 -0.55 -13.10 2.57
N GLN A 52 -1.55 -12.22 2.47
CA GLN A 52 -2.92 -12.55 2.03
C GLN A 52 -3.12 -12.41 0.51
N TYR A 53 -2.13 -11.85 -0.19
CA TYR A 53 -2.20 -11.58 -1.62
C TYR A 53 -1.16 -12.46 -2.33
N PRO A 54 -1.56 -13.62 -2.90
CA PRO A 54 -0.65 -14.48 -3.64
C PRO A 54 -0.24 -13.85 -4.98
N CYS A 55 0.98 -14.15 -5.44
CA CYS A 55 1.50 -13.68 -6.73
C CYS A 55 1.40 -12.16 -6.93
N ALA A 56 1.78 -11.41 -5.92
CA ALA A 56 1.61 -9.97 -5.87
C ALA A 56 2.95 -9.22 -5.83
N VAL A 57 2.94 -7.99 -6.34
CA VAL A 57 3.99 -7.00 -6.11
C VAL A 57 3.49 -5.99 -5.09
N VAL A 58 4.25 -5.80 -4.02
CA VAL A 58 3.87 -4.97 -2.89
C VAL A 58 4.98 -4.01 -2.51
N ILE A 59 4.61 -2.85 -1.97
CA ILE A 59 5.54 -1.88 -1.39
C ILE A 59 5.16 -1.54 0.05
N LYS A 60 6.15 -1.16 0.85
CA LYS A 60 6.00 -0.63 2.20
C LYS A 60 7.04 0.47 2.44
N PRO A 61 6.93 1.29 3.49
CA PRO A 61 8.03 2.14 3.92
C PRO A 61 9.24 1.28 4.29
N THR A 62 10.45 1.78 4.02
CA THR A 62 11.68 1.09 4.44
C THR A 62 11.74 0.98 5.97
N SER A 63 11.35 2.05 6.67
CA SER A 63 11.28 2.14 8.13
C SER A 63 9.89 2.61 8.57
N GLY A 64 9.40 2.06 9.69
CA GLY A 64 8.10 2.45 10.26
C GLY A 64 6.89 2.00 9.44
N ASP A 65 5.81 2.78 9.50
CA ASP A 65 4.55 2.54 8.80
C ASP A 65 4.04 3.75 7.98
N PHE A 66 3.06 3.51 7.09
CA PHE A 66 2.54 4.56 6.22
C PHE A 66 1.74 5.63 6.97
N LEU A 67 1.03 5.25 8.02
CA LEU A 67 0.12 6.13 8.75
C LEU A 67 0.89 7.12 9.64
N ASN A 68 1.95 6.68 10.30
CA ASN A 68 2.66 7.45 11.32
C ASN A 68 3.99 8.00 10.82
N ASP A 69 4.78 7.22 10.09
CA ASP A 69 6.19 7.55 9.85
C ASP A 69 6.45 8.04 8.42
N TYR A 70 5.71 7.55 7.43
CA TYR A 70 5.99 7.82 6.02
C TYR A 70 5.69 9.27 5.59
N TYR A 71 6.62 9.86 4.85
CA TYR A 71 6.41 11.11 4.09
C TYR A 71 6.92 10.90 2.66
N ASN A 72 6.51 11.75 1.72
CA ASN A 72 6.82 11.56 0.30
C ASN A 72 8.32 11.52 -0.04
N SER A 73 9.19 12.04 0.83
CA SER A 73 10.64 12.01 0.68
C SER A 73 11.30 10.74 1.26
N MET A 74 10.53 9.84 1.88
CA MET A 74 11.07 8.62 2.49
C MET A 74 11.16 7.48 1.50
N ASP A 75 12.19 6.66 1.67
CA ASP A 75 12.39 5.48 0.85
C ASP A 75 11.31 4.43 1.07
N LEU A 76 10.96 3.78 -0.03
CA LEU A 76 10.06 2.64 -0.08
C LEU A 76 10.86 1.37 -0.33
N HIS A 77 10.40 0.29 0.28
CA HIS A 77 10.89 -1.05 0.04
C HIS A 77 9.85 -1.86 -0.76
N ILE A 78 10.32 -2.59 -1.76
CA ILE A 78 9.48 -3.36 -2.68
C ILE A 78 9.80 -4.86 -2.58
N GLY A 79 8.77 -5.68 -2.68
CA GLY A 79 8.87 -7.13 -2.57
C GLY A 79 7.78 -7.82 -3.36
N VAL A 80 7.89 -9.14 -3.44
CA VAL A 80 6.92 -9.98 -4.15
C VAL A 80 6.43 -11.11 -3.26
N THR A 81 5.24 -11.62 -3.52
CA THR A 81 4.71 -12.79 -2.83
C THR A 81 4.66 -14.00 -3.74
N THR A 82 4.94 -15.19 -3.21
CA THR A 82 4.69 -16.46 -3.92
C THR A 82 3.20 -16.73 -4.06
N SER A 83 2.83 -17.77 -4.80
CA SER A 83 1.45 -18.26 -4.92
C SER A 83 0.81 -18.67 -3.58
N THR A 84 1.63 -18.92 -2.56
CA THR A 84 1.18 -19.26 -1.21
C THR A 84 1.16 -18.05 -0.28
N GLY A 85 1.61 -16.87 -0.71
CA GLY A 85 1.71 -15.67 0.13
C GLY A 85 3.00 -15.56 0.96
N THR A 86 4.05 -16.32 0.62
CA THR A 86 5.38 -16.11 1.22
C THR A 86 6.02 -14.88 0.57
N ILE A 87 6.47 -13.92 1.37
CA ILE A 87 7.18 -12.74 0.89
C ILE A 87 8.60 -13.14 0.48
N VAL A 88 9.04 -12.63 -0.67
CA VAL A 88 10.42 -12.68 -1.16
C VAL A 88 10.89 -11.26 -1.38
N GLU A 89 11.97 -10.88 -0.71
CA GLU A 89 12.55 -9.54 -0.74
C GLU A 89 14.08 -9.60 -0.79
N PHE A 90 14.70 -8.51 -1.25
CA PHE A 90 16.15 -8.38 -1.30
C PHE A 90 16.57 -7.07 -0.65
N ASP A 91 17.42 -7.14 0.38
CA ASP A 91 17.94 -5.98 1.09
C ASP A 91 19.43 -6.14 1.40
N LYS A 92 19.96 -5.28 2.28
CA LYS A 92 21.36 -5.34 2.74
C LYS A 92 21.76 -6.68 3.37
N ASN A 93 20.80 -7.47 3.84
CA ASN A 93 21.02 -8.81 4.40
C ASN A 93 20.91 -9.91 3.33
N GLY A 94 20.73 -9.54 2.06
CA GLY A 94 20.58 -10.45 0.94
C GLY A 94 19.14 -10.84 0.66
N LEU A 95 18.97 -11.92 -0.11
CA LEU A 95 17.66 -12.44 -0.47
C LEU A 95 17.03 -13.15 0.72
N ARG A 96 15.79 -12.78 1.07
CA ARG A 96 15.05 -13.36 2.19
C ARG A 96 13.69 -13.86 1.74
N ARG A 97 13.23 -14.93 2.41
CA ARG A 97 11.90 -15.51 2.20
C ARG A 97 11.23 -15.73 3.55
N HIS A 98 10.07 -15.14 3.78
CA HIS A 98 9.40 -15.23 5.08
C HIS A 98 7.91 -14.88 5.00
N ARG A 99 7.21 -15.03 6.13
CA ARG A 99 5.82 -14.59 6.34
C ARG A 99 5.66 -13.66 7.54
N ASN A 100 6.72 -12.94 7.89
CA ASN A 100 6.72 -12.05 9.04
C ASN A 100 5.66 -10.92 8.92
N GLY A 101 5.31 -10.33 10.06
CA GLY A 101 4.33 -9.24 10.14
C GLY A 101 4.81 -7.88 9.65
N GLN A 102 6.09 -7.74 9.27
CA GLN A 102 6.67 -6.46 8.81
C GLN A 102 6.02 -5.98 7.50
N TRP A 103 5.42 -6.91 6.74
CA TRP A 103 4.63 -6.64 5.54
C TRP A 103 3.12 -6.60 5.83
N GLY A 104 2.75 -6.04 6.99
CA GLY A 104 1.37 -5.92 7.45
C GLY A 104 0.64 -4.64 7.02
N GLN A 105 1.37 -3.64 6.52
CA GLN A 105 0.83 -2.37 6.05
C GLN A 105 1.49 -2.01 4.71
N CYS A 106 1.05 -2.67 3.64
CA CYS A 106 1.64 -2.56 2.31
C CYS A 106 0.67 -1.92 1.32
N LEU A 107 1.17 -1.33 0.25
CA LEU A 107 0.38 -1.03 -0.93
C LEU A 107 0.55 -2.15 -1.95
N LEU A 108 -0.57 -2.62 -2.47
CA LEU A 108 -0.61 -3.57 -3.58
C LEU A 108 -0.41 -2.83 -4.90
N LEU A 109 0.67 -3.14 -5.62
CA LEU A 109 0.91 -2.54 -6.94
C LEU A 109 0.10 -3.26 -8.01
N ASP A 110 0.27 -4.59 -8.08
CA ASP A 110 -0.39 -5.50 -9.01
C ASP A 110 -0.40 -6.93 -8.44
N GLN A 111 -1.29 -7.77 -8.95
CA GLN A 111 -1.45 -9.17 -8.60
C GLN A 111 -1.72 -10.01 -9.84
N ALA A 112 -0.95 -11.07 -10.03
CA ALA A 112 -1.18 -12.01 -11.11
C ALA A 112 -2.40 -12.90 -10.87
N THR A 113 -3.09 -13.28 -11.96
CA THR A 113 -4.28 -14.13 -11.90
C THR A 113 -3.92 -15.60 -11.60
N SER A 114 -4.88 -16.38 -11.13
CA SER A 114 -4.64 -17.79 -10.73
C SER A 114 -3.94 -18.67 -11.78
N PRO A 115 -4.17 -18.55 -13.10
CA PRO A 115 -3.45 -19.33 -14.11
C PRO A 115 -1.93 -19.10 -14.13
N TRP A 116 -1.46 -17.95 -13.61
CA TRP A 116 -0.04 -17.60 -13.60
C TRP A 116 0.72 -18.12 -12.37
N ARG A 117 0.04 -18.76 -11.39
CA ARG A 117 0.64 -19.13 -10.11
C ARG A 117 1.89 -19.99 -10.24
N GLU A 118 1.83 -21.04 -11.05
CA GLU A 118 2.95 -21.96 -11.23
C GLU A 118 4.12 -21.28 -11.95
N HIS A 119 3.85 -20.58 -13.05
CA HIS A 119 4.87 -19.83 -13.80
C HIS A 119 5.51 -18.72 -12.96
N TRP A 120 4.71 -18.03 -12.15
CA TRP A 120 5.17 -17.02 -11.19
C TRP A 120 6.17 -17.59 -10.20
N ASP A 121 5.82 -18.69 -9.52
CA ASP A 121 6.67 -19.30 -8.51
C ASP A 121 7.94 -19.93 -9.13
N ASN A 122 7.82 -20.59 -10.29
CA ASN A 122 8.96 -21.16 -11.00
C ASN A 122 9.94 -20.08 -11.46
N THR A 123 9.45 -19.00 -12.05
CA THR A 123 10.26 -17.86 -12.47
C THR A 123 10.93 -17.18 -11.27
N LEU A 124 10.16 -16.93 -10.20
CA LEU A 124 10.70 -16.33 -8.99
C LEU A 124 11.81 -17.20 -8.39
N LEU A 125 11.61 -18.53 -8.34
CA LEU A 125 12.61 -19.47 -7.86
C LEU A 125 13.88 -19.45 -8.73
N GLN A 126 13.76 -19.39 -10.05
CA GLN A 126 14.90 -19.28 -10.96
C GLN A 126 15.70 -18.00 -10.71
N VAL A 127 15.02 -16.86 -10.56
CA VAL A 127 15.66 -15.57 -10.26
C VAL A 127 16.34 -15.62 -8.90
N CYS A 128 15.69 -16.19 -7.88
CA CYS A 128 16.25 -16.35 -6.54
C CYS A 128 17.56 -17.17 -6.52
N LYS A 129 17.74 -18.13 -7.46
CA LYS A 129 18.95 -18.96 -7.56
C LYS A 129 20.14 -18.23 -8.19
N GLN A 130 19.95 -17.05 -8.76
CA GLN A 130 21.04 -16.28 -9.37
C GLN A 130 22.01 -15.79 -8.28
N LYS A 131 23.32 -16.01 -8.49
CA LYS A 131 24.39 -15.64 -7.54
C LYS A 131 24.54 -14.13 -7.32
N CYS A 132 23.86 -13.28 -8.09
CA CYS A 132 23.90 -11.84 -7.89
C CYS A 132 23.11 -11.37 -6.66
N TRP A 133 22.18 -12.18 -6.11
CA TRP A 133 21.32 -11.80 -4.98
C TRP A 133 21.89 -12.11 -3.58
N PHE A 134 23.22 -12.23 -3.46
CA PHE A 134 23.88 -12.31 -2.15
C PHE A 134 23.99 -10.93 -1.50
N ALA A 135 23.96 -10.88 -0.16
CA ALA A 135 24.09 -9.67 0.64
C ALA A 135 25.30 -8.81 0.24
N ARG A 136 26.46 -9.44 0.00
CA ARG A 136 27.71 -8.77 -0.42
C ARG A 136 27.63 -8.00 -1.74
N ASN A 137 26.63 -8.31 -2.58
CA ASN A 137 26.44 -7.64 -3.85
C ASN A 137 25.40 -6.50 -3.75
N TYR A 138 24.77 -6.32 -2.59
CA TYR A 138 23.78 -5.26 -2.39
C TYR A 138 24.42 -3.89 -2.58
N ASN A 139 23.75 -3.04 -3.35
CA ASN A 139 24.09 -1.64 -3.53
C ASN A 139 22.80 -0.82 -3.59
N GLU A 140 22.68 0.16 -2.70
CA GLU A 140 21.45 0.94 -2.52
C GLU A 140 20.99 1.66 -3.80
N GLU A 141 21.90 2.09 -4.66
CA GLU A 141 21.56 2.80 -5.90
C GLU A 141 21.34 1.86 -7.09
N ARG A 142 22.24 0.88 -7.26
CA ARG A 142 22.40 0.10 -8.50
C ARG A 142 21.93 -1.35 -8.40
N HIS A 143 21.88 -1.94 -7.19
CA HIS A 143 21.54 -3.35 -7.00
C HIS A 143 20.82 -3.58 -5.67
N ASN A 144 19.50 -3.35 -5.67
CA ASN A 144 18.68 -3.25 -4.48
C ASN A 144 17.35 -4.01 -4.65
N CYS A 145 16.42 -3.84 -3.69
CA CYS A 145 15.09 -4.44 -3.74
C CYS A 145 14.34 -4.16 -5.05
N TYR A 146 14.50 -2.95 -5.61
CA TYR A 146 13.84 -2.55 -6.83
C TYR A 146 14.40 -3.29 -8.03
N THR A 147 15.73 -3.36 -8.17
CA THR A 147 16.34 -4.11 -9.28
C THR A 147 16.05 -5.61 -9.20
N PHE A 148 15.91 -6.18 -7.99
CA PHE A 148 15.43 -7.55 -7.80
C PHE A 148 14.04 -7.75 -8.39
N VAL A 149 13.06 -6.94 -7.97
CA VAL A 149 11.68 -7.07 -8.46
C VAL A 149 11.59 -6.81 -9.96
N LEU A 150 12.28 -5.79 -10.49
CA LEU A 150 12.29 -5.53 -11.93
C LEU A 150 12.95 -6.67 -12.73
N THR A 151 13.97 -7.33 -12.18
CA THR A 151 14.58 -8.50 -12.84
C THR A 151 13.61 -9.67 -12.88
N PHE A 152 12.97 -9.97 -11.75
CA PHE A 152 11.93 -10.99 -11.69
C PHE A 152 10.80 -10.73 -12.70
N LEU A 153 10.25 -9.52 -12.71
CA LEU A 153 9.15 -9.18 -13.60
C LEU A 153 9.56 -9.26 -15.08
N ARG A 154 10.76 -8.82 -15.46
CA ARG A 154 11.25 -8.96 -16.84
C ARG A 154 11.37 -10.42 -17.26
N THR A 155 11.80 -11.31 -16.36
CA THR A 155 11.88 -12.76 -16.64
C THR A 155 10.49 -13.40 -16.71
N LEU A 156 9.51 -12.88 -15.97
CA LEU A 156 8.16 -13.43 -15.92
C LEU A 156 7.36 -13.25 -17.22
N ASP A 157 7.58 -12.14 -17.93
CA ASP A 157 6.83 -11.75 -19.15
C ASP A 157 5.30 -11.65 -18.96
N TYR A 158 4.86 -11.12 -17.82
CA TYR A 158 3.46 -10.86 -17.46
C TYR A 158 2.97 -9.50 -17.95
N GLY A 159 2.53 -9.45 -19.21
CA GLY A 159 1.71 -8.35 -19.75
C GLY A 159 2.27 -6.94 -19.48
N ASN A 160 1.42 -6.03 -19.03
CA ASN A 160 1.81 -4.63 -18.79
C ASN A 160 2.79 -4.47 -17.62
N LEU A 161 2.73 -5.36 -16.62
CA LEU A 161 3.60 -5.31 -15.45
C LEU A 161 5.06 -5.56 -15.86
N SER A 162 5.31 -6.60 -16.65
CA SER A 162 6.64 -6.94 -17.16
C SER A 162 7.14 -5.95 -18.21
N LYS A 163 6.25 -5.45 -19.10
CA LYS A 163 6.61 -4.40 -20.07
C LYS A 163 7.11 -3.14 -19.38
N ALA A 164 6.46 -2.70 -18.30
CA ALA A 164 6.89 -1.53 -17.55
C ALA A 164 8.20 -1.77 -16.78
N ALA A 165 8.47 -3.01 -16.37
CA ALA A 165 9.66 -3.35 -15.58
C ALA A 165 11.00 -3.17 -16.32
N SER A 166 10.96 -2.96 -17.64
CA SER A 166 12.12 -2.60 -18.46
C SER A 166 12.69 -1.21 -18.16
N SER A 167 11.93 -0.34 -17.47
CA SER A 167 12.39 0.98 -17.06
C SER A 167 11.99 1.29 -15.62
N ARG A 168 12.99 1.68 -14.81
CA ARG A 168 12.79 2.13 -13.42
C ARG A 168 11.78 3.28 -13.35
N THR A 169 11.84 4.21 -14.29
CA THR A 169 10.95 5.38 -14.33
C THR A 169 9.53 4.98 -14.72
N ILE A 170 9.37 4.22 -15.80
CA ILE A 170 8.04 3.82 -16.30
C ILE A 170 7.31 2.96 -15.27
N PHE A 171 8.00 2.02 -14.63
CA PHE A 171 7.40 1.21 -13.58
C PHE A 171 6.95 2.06 -12.39
N CYS A 172 7.77 3.03 -11.98
CA CYS A 172 7.43 3.95 -10.89
C CYS A 172 6.17 4.77 -11.23
N GLU A 173 6.14 5.42 -12.39
CA GLU A 173 5.03 6.25 -12.84
C GLU A 173 3.73 5.48 -12.98
N LYS A 174 3.77 4.25 -13.52
CA LYS A 174 2.57 3.46 -13.78
C LYS A 174 2.04 2.72 -12.56
N PHE A 175 2.91 2.24 -11.67
CA PHE A 175 2.51 1.35 -10.58
C PHE A 175 2.71 1.95 -9.20
N ILE A 176 3.79 2.68 -8.94
CA ILE A 176 4.11 3.18 -7.59
C ILE A 176 3.41 4.52 -7.31
N VAL A 177 3.59 5.51 -8.18
CA VAL A 177 3.07 6.88 -7.99
C VAL A 177 1.55 6.89 -7.80
N PRO A 178 0.71 6.16 -8.58
CA PRO A 178 -0.73 6.20 -8.40
C PRO A 178 -1.18 5.63 -7.04
N ARG A 179 -0.51 4.56 -6.57
CA ARG A 179 -0.84 3.89 -5.31
C ARG A 179 -0.45 4.75 -4.12
N THR A 180 0.76 5.32 -4.14
CA THR A 180 1.25 6.21 -3.07
C THR A 180 0.46 7.52 -3.02
N THR A 181 0.10 8.11 -4.16
CA THR A 181 -0.75 9.31 -4.23
C THR A 181 -2.14 9.05 -3.65
N SER A 182 -2.77 7.93 -4.00
CA SER A 182 -4.07 7.55 -3.45
C SER A 182 -4.00 7.33 -1.94
N ALA A 183 -2.99 6.59 -1.47
CA ALA A 183 -2.75 6.34 -0.06
C ALA A 183 -2.47 7.65 0.73
N GLY A 184 -1.78 8.61 0.12
CA GLY A 184 -1.46 9.91 0.71
C GLY A 184 -2.69 10.68 1.18
N LYS A 185 -3.84 10.53 0.50
CA LYS A 185 -5.12 11.14 0.93
C LYS A 185 -5.59 10.53 2.26
N TYR A 186 -5.53 9.21 2.37
CA TYR A 186 -5.91 8.49 3.59
C TYR A 186 -4.95 8.81 4.74
N ILE A 187 -3.64 8.81 4.48
CA ILE A 187 -2.59 9.15 5.47
C ILE A 187 -2.81 10.57 6.01
N SER A 188 -3.04 11.53 5.12
CA SER A 188 -3.29 12.93 5.51
C SER A 188 -4.56 13.08 6.35
N LEU A 189 -5.63 12.35 5.99
CA LEU A 189 -6.87 12.33 6.76
C LEU A 189 -6.65 11.72 8.14
N TYR A 190 -6.00 10.55 8.21
CA TYR A 190 -5.68 9.87 9.46
C TYR A 190 -4.91 10.79 10.43
N ARG A 191 -3.86 11.46 9.94
CA ARG A 191 -3.04 12.36 10.77
C ARG A 191 -3.85 13.54 11.30
N LYS A 192 -4.67 14.18 10.45
CA LYS A 192 -5.58 15.25 10.90
C LYS A 192 -6.56 14.77 11.97
N LEU A 193 -7.09 13.56 11.84
CA LEU A 193 -8.00 12.98 12.83
C LEU A 193 -7.29 12.64 14.14
N LYS A 194 -6.03 12.17 14.08
CA LYS A 194 -5.22 11.93 15.28
C LYS A 194 -5.02 13.21 16.09
N ASP A 195 -4.89 14.35 15.42
CA ASP A 195 -4.65 15.64 16.08
C ASP A 195 -5.94 16.32 16.56
N SER A 196 -7.03 16.25 15.79
CA SER A 196 -8.27 17.04 16.03
C SER A 196 -9.50 16.22 16.45
N GLY A 197 -9.44 14.89 16.40
CA GLY A 197 -10.57 13.98 16.67
C GLY A 197 -11.59 13.89 15.54
N PHE A 198 -11.84 14.98 14.80
CA PHE A 198 -12.71 15.02 13.64
C PHE A 198 -12.14 15.92 12.52
N CYS A 199 -12.57 15.68 11.28
CA CYS A 199 -12.21 16.50 10.12
C CYS A 199 -13.48 16.86 9.35
N VAL A 200 -13.71 18.16 9.16
CA VAL A 200 -14.87 18.67 8.41
C VAL A 200 -14.43 19.03 7.00
N HIS A 201 -15.03 18.39 6.00
CA HIS A 201 -14.82 18.69 4.59
C HIS A 201 -16.05 19.40 4.03
N LYS A 202 -15.91 20.72 3.84
CA LYS A 202 -16.91 21.55 3.18
C LYS A 202 -16.73 21.37 1.67
N THR A 203 -17.71 20.74 1.01
CA THR A 203 -17.80 20.79 -0.45
C THR A 203 -18.06 22.25 -0.83
N ALA A 204 -17.19 22.86 -1.64
CA ALA A 204 -17.48 24.18 -2.19
C ALA A 204 -18.79 24.10 -2.99
N CYS A 205 -19.73 25.01 -2.76
CA CYS A 205 -20.82 25.24 -3.69
C CYS A 205 -20.19 25.54 -5.06
N LYS A 206 -20.49 24.69 -6.04
CA LYS A 206 -20.30 25.05 -7.45
C LYS A 206 -21.36 26.08 -7.84
#